data_AF-A0A7S0YE59-F1
#
_entry.id   AF-A0A7S0YE59-F1
#
_cell.length_a   1.000
_cell.length_b   1.000
_cell.length_c   1.000
_cell.angle_alpha   90.00
_cell.angle_beta   90.00
_cell.angle_gamma   90.00
#
_symmetry.space_group_name_H-M   'P 1'
#
loop_
_entity.id
_entity.type
_entity.pdbx_description
1 polymer ?
#
loop_
_entity_poly.entity_id
_entity_poly.type
_entity_poly.pdbx_seq_one_letter_code
_entity_poly.pdbx_strand_id
1 'polypeptide(L)'
;MFSPNGIHDAVSNNNFGAASAFPSCIAWIESKIDLIRKAPIVEEGQDIPELPSLWEDELHSAIASTFLTNTKALRLFAVVDYSSGTEKLTLSLDVPKDVSQPMLYFVRDPSKFVTQDNIKDLVFFGPIRNGEPLGSFLNLMHSLFVPMAIQNETWPETVKSDFTAQLHKFMANLTETVYEAKRKTILYIPQENLRDPKAAAKQKDLVQRLESTIIHWTRQVRSLLNQQDSVDVSEQAGPLAEIEFWRERSVDLSGIRDQLDDARVSDIVSVLEYAKSSYLGPFLSLRNLMHHEAVAAEDNLKFLLCLEEPCQDLARSHPEDIPKLLPPILECI
;
A
#
# COMPACT_ATOMS: atom_id res chain seq x y z
N MET A 1 -68.03 -41.81 37.05
CA MET A 1 -68.52 -40.43 37.24
C MET A 1 -67.73 -39.56 36.27
N PHE A 2 -68.42 -39.16 35.19
CA PHE A 2 -68.14 -38.12 34.18
C PHE A 2 -66.79 -37.94 33.47
N SER A 3 -66.96 -37.68 32.17
CA SER A 3 -66.06 -37.56 31.03
C SER A 3 -65.24 -36.27 30.94
N PRO A 4 -64.31 -36.20 29.95
CA PRO A 4 -63.31 -35.16 29.75
C PRO A 4 -63.75 -34.04 28.77
N ASN A 5 -63.04 -32.91 28.82
CA ASN A 5 -62.92 -31.84 27.81
C ASN A 5 -61.68 -31.03 28.28
N GLY A 6 -60.68 -30.64 27.50
CA GLY A 6 -60.50 -30.40 26.07
C GLY A 6 -59.49 -29.24 25.96
N ILE A 7 -59.04 -28.95 24.73
CA ILE A 7 -58.18 -27.82 24.31
C ILE A 7 -56.68 -28.18 24.26
N HIS A 8 -56.22 -28.74 23.14
CA HIS A 8 -55.72 -28.04 21.92
C HIS A 8 -54.38 -27.32 22.11
N ASP A 9 -53.38 -27.82 21.36
CA ASP A 9 -52.36 -27.09 20.63
C ASP A 9 -51.87 -25.75 21.20
N ALA A 10 -50.69 -25.79 21.83
CA ALA A 10 -49.77 -24.65 21.85
C ALA A 10 -48.65 -24.91 20.83
N VAL A 11 -49.03 -25.00 19.56
CA VAL A 11 -48.16 -24.53 18.46
C VAL A 11 -48.20 -23.01 18.52
N SER A 12 -47.05 -22.38 18.30
CA SER A 12 -46.85 -20.93 18.12
C SER A 12 -46.42 -20.16 19.37
N ASN A 13 -45.12 -20.14 19.61
CA ASN A 13 -44.44 -18.85 19.85
C ASN A 13 -42.97 -18.93 19.40
N ASN A 14 -42.79 -19.26 18.12
CA ASN A 14 -41.58 -18.84 17.40
C ASN A 14 -41.74 -17.35 17.08
N ASN A 15 -41.51 -16.51 18.08
CA ASN A 15 -41.27 -15.09 17.87
C ASN A 15 -39.76 -14.89 17.78
N PHE A 16 -39.15 -15.37 16.68
CA PHE A 16 -37.84 -14.86 16.25
C PHE A 16 -38.08 -13.43 15.75
N GLY A 17 -38.26 -12.50 16.68
CA GLY A 17 -38.08 -11.08 16.38
C GLY A 17 -36.68 -10.94 15.79
N ALA A 18 -36.55 -10.30 14.63
CA ALA A 18 -35.27 -9.96 14.06
C ALA A 18 -34.43 -9.30 15.18
N ALA A 19 -33.33 -9.95 15.57
CA ALA A 19 -32.47 -9.42 16.62
C ALA A 19 -32.02 -8.04 16.15
N SER A 20 -32.55 -6.99 16.77
CA SER A 20 -32.16 -5.62 16.48
C SER A 20 -30.92 -5.31 17.30
N ALA A 21 -29.91 -4.72 16.67
CA ALA A 21 -28.72 -4.29 17.38
C ALA A 21 -29.05 -3.20 18.41
N PHE A 22 -28.22 -3.09 19.45
CA PHE A 22 -28.32 -1.99 20.40
C PHE A 22 -28.09 -0.65 19.69
N PRO A 23 -28.93 0.38 19.91
CA PRO A 23 -28.77 1.70 19.28
C PRO A 23 -27.39 2.32 19.55
N SER A 24 -26.82 2.10 20.73
CA SER A 24 -25.47 2.55 21.09
C SER A 24 -24.37 1.92 20.23
N CYS A 25 -24.56 0.67 19.78
CA CYS A 25 -23.63 0.01 18.86
C CYS A 25 -23.72 0.59 17.45
N ILE A 26 -24.92 0.95 16.99
CA ILE A 26 -25.12 1.60 15.70
C ILE A 26 -24.50 3.00 15.71
N ALA A 27 -24.75 3.79 16.75
CA ALA A 27 -24.14 5.11 16.94
C ALA A 27 -22.61 5.03 17.03
N TRP A 28 -22.06 3.94 17.58
CA TRP A 28 -20.61 3.73 17.56
C TRP A 28 -20.07 3.55 16.14
N ILE A 29 -20.74 2.79 15.26
CA ILE A 29 -20.37 2.64 13.85
C ILE A 29 -20.44 4.00 13.14
N GLU A 30 -21.55 4.73 13.34
CA GLU A 30 -21.75 6.07 12.78
C GLU A 30 -20.60 7.02 13.16
N SER A 31 -20.19 7.03 14.44
CA SER A 31 -19.08 7.87 14.91
C SER A 31 -17.73 7.59 14.24
N LYS A 32 -17.56 6.43 13.58
CA LYS A 32 -16.32 6.10 12.86
C LYS A 32 -16.34 6.59 11.41
N ILE A 33 -17.51 6.90 10.85
CA ILE A 33 -17.65 7.36 9.47
C ILE A 33 -16.86 8.65 9.23
N ASP A 34 -16.74 9.52 10.23
CA ASP A 34 -15.97 10.76 10.10
C ASP A 34 -14.47 10.54 9.84
N LEU A 35 -13.93 9.34 10.14
CA LEU A 35 -12.51 9.02 9.90
C LEU A 35 -12.11 8.98 8.41
N ILE A 36 -13.10 8.85 7.52
CA ILE A 36 -12.91 8.79 6.07
C ILE A 36 -13.41 10.05 5.35
N ARG A 37 -13.96 11.02 6.09
CA ARG A 37 -14.36 12.30 5.51
C ARG A 37 -13.14 13.19 5.28
N LYS A 38 -13.17 13.98 4.21
CA LYS A 38 -12.15 15.01 3.97
C LYS A 38 -12.26 16.07 5.06
N ALA A 39 -11.14 16.41 5.68
CA ALA A 39 -11.10 17.52 6.62
C ALA A 39 -11.48 18.82 5.88
N PRO A 40 -12.28 19.71 6.48
CA PRO A 40 -12.57 21.00 5.89
C PRO A 40 -11.26 21.79 5.73
N ILE A 41 -11.10 22.49 4.61
CA ILE A 41 -10.02 23.45 4.42
C ILE A 41 -10.39 24.67 5.26
N VAL A 42 -9.64 24.92 6.32
CA VAL A 42 -9.84 26.07 7.23
C VAL A 42 -8.66 27.00 7.07
N GLU A 43 -8.91 28.28 6.78
CA GLU A 43 -7.88 29.32 6.79
C GLU A 43 -7.40 29.56 8.24
N GLU A 44 -6.11 29.88 8.43
CA GLU A 44 -5.53 30.08 9.77
C GLU A 44 -6.35 31.10 10.59
N GLY A 45 -6.89 30.66 11.73
CA GLY A 45 -7.62 31.50 12.67
C GLY A 45 -9.15 31.42 12.61
N GLN A 46 -9.73 30.55 11.77
CA GLN A 46 -11.17 30.25 11.80
C GLN A 46 -11.48 28.97 12.60
N ASP A 47 -12.65 28.96 13.25
CA ASP A 47 -13.20 27.77 13.91
C ASP A 47 -13.48 26.68 12.87
N ILE A 48 -13.19 25.42 13.22
CA ILE A 48 -13.44 24.26 12.35
C ILE A 48 -14.97 24.11 12.21
N PRO A 49 -15.55 24.22 11.00
CA PRO A 49 -16.99 24.09 10.83
C PRO A 49 -17.44 22.66 11.15
N GLU A 50 -18.52 22.53 11.93
CA GLU A 50 -19.17 21.24 12.19
C GLU A 50 -19.69 20.65 10.88
N LEU A 51 -19.27 19.43 10.57
CA LEU A 51 -19.67 18.73 9.35
C LEU A 51 -21.07 18.10 9.56
N PRO A 52 -22.01 18.25 8.59
CA PRO A 52 -23.32 17.63 8.70
C PRO A 52 -23.21 16.10 8.71
N SER A 53 -24.09 15.41 9.44
CA SER A 53 -24.12 13.93 9.44
C SER A 53 -24.49 13.42 8.05
N LEU A 54 -23.75 12.42 7.57
CA LEU A 54 -24.06 11.68 6.33
C LEU A 54 -25.00 10.49 6.59
N TRP A 55 -25.42 10.29 7.84
CA TRP A 55 -26.16 9.12 8.26
C TRP A 55 -27.67 9.28 8.03
N GLU A 56 -28.19 8.54 7.05
CA GLU A 56 -29.62 8.32 6.87
C GLU A 56 -30.13 7.15 7.74
N ASP A 57 -30.87 7.47 8.81
CA ASP A 57 -31.33 6.48 9.81
C ASP A 57 -32.14 5.31 9.23
N GLU A 58 -33.03 5.58 8.26
CA GLU A 58 -33.90 4.54 7.68
C GLU A 58 -33.11 3.50 6.87
N LEU A 59 -32.01 3.90 6.24
CA LEU A 59 -31.21 3.05 5.36
C LEU A 59 -29.99 2.45 6.08
N HIS A 60 -29.20 3.30 6.74
CA HIS A 60 -27.91 2.89 7.29
C HIS A 60 -28.06 2.08 8.58
N SER A 61 -28.99 2.46 9.47
CA SER A 61 -29.20 1.76 10.74
C SER A 61 -29.68 0.32 10.52
N ALA A 62 -30.46 0.05 9.48
CA ALA A 62 -30.88 -1.30 9.11
C ALA A 62 -29.70 -2.19 8.67
N ILE A 63 -28.80 -1.65 7.84
CA ILE A 63 -27.62 -2.38 7.35
C ILE A 63 -26.62 -2.61 8.49
N ALA A 64 -26.36 -1.59 9.31
CA ALA A 64 -25.50 -1.69 10.49
C ALA A 64 -26.05 -2.70 11.51
N SER A 65 -27.36 -2.68 11.75
CA SER A 65 -28.04 -3.68 12.61
C SER A 65 -27.85 -5.09 12.08
N THR A 66 -28.01 -5.29 10.77
CA THR A 66 -27.78 -6.59 10.12
C THR A 66 -26.33 -7.05 10.30
N PHE A 67 -25.34 -6.18 10.11
CA PHE A 67 -23.93 -6.49 10.38
C PHE A 67 -23.72 -6.94 11.83
N LEU A 68 -24.30 -6.25 12.80
CA LEU A 68 -24.09 -6.51 14.23
C LEU A 68 -24.76 -7.81 14.72
N THR A 69 -25.89 -8.21 14.14
CA THR A 69 -26.69 -9.34 14.66
C THR A 69 -26.67 -10.61 13.81
N ASN A 70 -26.44 -10.51 12.50
CA ASN A 70 -26.48 -11.67 11.60
C ASN A 70 -25.15 -12.42 11.58
N THR A 71 -25.13 -13.68 12.02
CA THR A 71 -23.93 -14.54 12.08
C THR A 71 -23.22 -14.77 10.75
N LYS A 72 -23.88 -14.50 9.61
CA LYS A 72 -23.27 -14.57 8.27
C LYS A 72 -22.71 -13.22 7.79
N ALA A 73 -23.20 -12.11 8.34
CA ALA A 73 -22.73 -10.77 8.00
C ALA A 73 -21.59 -10.36 8.94
N LEU A 74 -20.36 -10.76 8.59
CA LEU A 74 -19.17 -10.53 9.43
C LEU A 74 -18.35 -9.31 9.02
N ARG A 75 -18.77 -8.64 7.96
CA ARG A 75 -18.11 -7.46 7.41
C ARG A 75 -19.12 -6.40 7.02
N LEU A 76 -18.71 -5.15 7.16
CA LEU A 76 -19.45 -3.97 6.73
C LEU A 76 -18.46 -3.01 6.07
N PHE A 77 -18.87 -2.42 4.96
CA PHE A 77 -18.13 -1.40 4.25
C PHE A 77 -18.96 -0.13 4.22
N ALA A 78 -18.35 0.98 4.59
CA ALA A 78 -18.88 2.31 4.42
C ALA A 78 -18.05 3.05 3.38
N VAL A 79 -18.70 3.55 2.32
CA VAL A 79 -18.04 4.27 1.22
C VAL A 79 -18.63 5.67 1.16
N VAL A 80 -17.76 6.68 1.07
CA VAL A 80 -18.20 8.07 0.83
C VAL A 80 -17.85 8.44 -0.61
N ASP A 81 -18.89 8.61 -1.42
CA ASP A 81 -18.75 9.02 -2.82
C ASP A 81 -18.71 10.55 -2.93
N TYR A 82 -17.73 11.05 -3.68
CA TYR A 82 -17.50 12.47 -3.95
C TYR A 82 -17.79 12.86 -5.42
N SER A 83 -18.17 11.91 -6.27
CA SER A 83 -18.26 12.11 -7.73
C SER A 83 -19.41 13.03 -8.17
N SER A 84 -20.51 13.06 -7.41
CA SER A 84 -21.71 13.83 -7.75
C SER A 84 -21.71 15.28 -7.24
N GLY A 85 -20.60 15.77 -6.65
CA GLY A 85 -20.50 17.12 -6.06
C GLY A 85 -21.15 17.26 -4.68
N THR A 86 -21.85 16.22 -4.20
CA THR A 86 -22.39 16.10 -2.84
C THR A 86 -21.82 14.84 -2.18
N GLU A 87 -21.45 14.92 -0.90
CA GLU A 87 -21.01 13.74 -0.15
C GLU A 87 -22.17 12.75 0.01
N LYS A 88 -22.00 11.52 -0.48
CA LYS A 88 -23.00 10.45 -0.30
C LYS A 88 -22.38 9.24 0.39
N LEU A 89 -22.92 8.89 1.56
CA LEU A 89 -22.57 7.66 2.26
C LEU A 89 -23.33 6.46 1.67
N THR A 90 -22.65 5.33 1.52
CA THR A 90 -23.28 4.05 1.19
C THR A 90 -22.71 2.96 2.09
N LEU A 91 -23.59 2.17 2.70
CA LEU A 91 -23.22 0.98 3.46
C LEU A 91 -23.47 -0.29 2.65
N SER A 92 -22.56 -1.25 2.74
CA SER A 92 -22.66 -2.56 2.08
C SER A 92 -22.08 -3.68 2.94
N LEU A 93 -22.71 -4.86 2.92
CA LEU A 93 -22.18 -6.09 3.55
C LEU A 93 -21.30 -6.89 2.58
N ASP A 94 -21.40 -6.58 1.29
CA ASP A 94 -20.56 -7.14 0.23
C ASP A 94 -19.38 -6.24 -0.06
N VAL A 95 -18.28 -6.85 -0.51
CA VAL A 95 -17.07 -6.13 -0.91
C VAL A 95 -17.44 -5.15 -2.04
N PRO A 96 -17.18 -3.84 -1.88
CA PRO A 96 -17.43 -2.87 -2.93
C PRO A 96 -16.69 -3.24 -4.21
N LYS A 97 -17.37 -3.12 -5.35
CA LYS A 97 -16.75 -3.35 -6.67
C LYS A 97 -15.83 -2.21 -7.07
N ASP A 98 -16.24 -0.99 -6.75
CA ASP A 98 -15.44 0.20 -6.92
C ASP A 98 -14.69 0.49 -5.62
N VAL A 99 -13.37 0.49 -5.71
CA VAL A 99 -12.47 0.79 -4.59
C VAL A 99 -11.79 2.13 -4.76
N SER A 100 -12.19 2.96 -5.72
CA SER A 100 -11.58 4.28 -5.97
C SER A 100 -11.90 5.32 -4.88
N GLN A 101 -13.02 5.14 -4.18
CA GLN A 101 -13.49 6.07 -3.17
C GLN A 101 -12.92 5.74 -1.78
N PRO A 102 -12.78 6.75 -0.89
CA PRO A 102 -12.49 6.51 0.52
C PRO A 102 -13.52 5.58 1.16
N MET A 103 -13.04 4.56 1.86
CA MET A 103 -13.91 3.60 2.53
C MET A 103 -13.41 3.22 3.91
N LEU A 104 -14.35 2.80 4.75
CA LEU A 104 -14.10 2.27 6.09
C LEU A 104 -14.64 0.86 6.11
N TYR A 105 -13.78 -0.11 6.42
CA TYR A 105 -14.24 -1.49 6.63
C TYR A 105 -14.37 -1.77 8.13
N PHE A 106 -15.32 -2.64 8.46
CA PHE A 106 -15.51 -3.23 9.77
C PHE A 106 -15.54 -4.73 9.60
N VAL A 107 -14.87 -5.44 10.49
CA VAL A 107 -14.83 -6.90 10.56
C VAL A 107 -15.04 -7.29 12.02
N ARG A 108 -15.85 -8.31 12.26
CA ARG A 108 -16.10 -8.78 13.63
C ARG A 108 -15.91 -10.28 13.77
N ASP A 109 -15.61 -10.69 15.00
CA ASP A 109 -15.54 -12.10 15.37
C ASP A 109 -16.94 -12.75 15.28
N PRO A 110 -17.11 -13.85 14.53
CA PRO A 110 -18.38 -14.58 14.45
C PRO A 110 -18.76 -15.32 15.73
N SER A 111 -17.79 -15.59 16.64
CA SER A 111 -17.98 -16.46 17.80
C SER A 111 -18.67 -15.78 18.99
N LYS A 112 -18.82 -14.45 18.96
CA LYS A 112 -19.33 -13.64 20.07
C LYS A 112 -20.40 -12.68 19.59
N PHE A 113 -21.44 -12.50 20.40
CA PHE A 113 -22.48 -11.50 20.16
C PHE A 113 -21.95 -10.11 20.51
N VAL A 114 -22.25 -9.14 19.66
CA VAL A 114 -21.87 -7.74 19.90
C VAL A 114 -22.83 -7.10 20.88
N THR A 115 -22.29 -6.49 21.93
CA THR A 115 -23.00 -5.74 22.96
C THR A 115 -22.37 -4.35 23.09
N GLN A 116 -23.05 -3.45 23.81
CA GLN A 116 -22.55 -2.11 24.07
C GLN A 116 -21.17 -2.11 24.77
N ASP A 117 -20.92 -3.10 25.63
CA ASP A 117 -19.68 -3.17 26.41
C ASP A 117 -18.51 -3.75 25.61
N ASN A 118 -18.78 -4.64 24.65
CA ASN A 118 -17.72 -5.39 23.96
C ASN A 118 -17.45 -4.95 22.51
N ILE A 119 -18.27 -4.06 21.93
CA ILE A 119 -18.15 -3.67 20.52
C ILE A 119 -16.75 -3.18 20.14
N LYS A 120 -16.11 -2.42 21.05
CA LYS A 120 -14.77 -1.86 20.82
C LYS A 120 -13.68 -2.94 20.72
N ASP A 121 -13.90 -4.08 21.37
CA ASP A 121 -12.94 -5.19 21.41
C ASP A 121 -13.25 -6.24 20.35
N LEU A 122 -14.53 -6.38 19.95
CA LEU A 122 -14.98 -7.38 18.99
C LEU A 122 -15.00 -6.91 17.53
N VAL A 123 -15.13 -5.60 17.30
CA VAL A 123 -15.21 -5.03 15.96
C VAL A 123 -13.89 -4.35 15.63
N PHE A 124 -13.14 -4.98 14.73
CA PHE A 124 -11.97 -4.37 14.10
C PHE A 124 -12.44 -3.48 12.94
N PHE A 125 -11.83 -2.32 12.79
CA PHE A 125 -12.14 -1.42 11.68
C PHE A 125 -10.89 -0.69 11.20
N GLY A 126 -10.90 -0.28 9.93
CA GLY A 126 -9.76 0.45 9.36
C GLY A 126 -10.16 1.29 8.15
N PRO A 127 -9.63 2.53 8.03
CA PRO A 127 -9.85 3.35 6.86
C PRO A 127 -8.96 2.86 5.70
N ILE A 128 -9.53 2.83 4.51
CA ILE A 128 -8.82 2.70 3.23
C ILE A 128 -8.96 4.05 2.54
N ARG A 129 -7.86 4.79 2.50
CA ARG A 129 -7.82 6.15 1.96
C ARG A 129 -7.41 6.12 0.49
N ASN A 130 -7.95 7.05 -0.29
CA ASN A 130 -7.51 7.38 -1.65
C ASN A 130 -7.59 6.23 -2.67
N GLY A 131 -8.45 5.25 -2.43
CA GLY A 131 -8.68 4.15 -3.33
C GLY A 131 -7.48 3.24 -3.62
N GLU A 132 -6.56 3.13 -2.66
CA GLU A 132 -5.42 2.21 -2.72
C GLU A 132 -5.50 1.16 -1.59
N PRO A 133 -6.33 0.10 -1.73
CA PRO A 133 -6.46 -0.94 -0.70
C PRO A 133 -5.14 -1.63 -0.37
N LEU A 134 -4.36 -1.98 -1.40
CA LEU A 134 -3.07 -2.64 -1.20
C LEU A 134 -2.04 -1.72 -0.54
N GLY A 135 -2.02 -0.43 -0.89
CA GLY A 135 -1.16 0.55 -0.23
C GLY A 135 -1.54 0.75 1.24
N SER A 136 -2.83 0.84 1.54
CA SER A 136 -3.34 0.91 2.92
C SER A 136 -2.96 -0.33 3.73
N PHE A 137 -3.06 -1.52 3.12
CA PHE A 137 -2.67 -2.78 3.74
C PHE A 137 -1.15 -2.87 3.96
N LEU A 138 -0.33 -2.47 2.99
CA LEU A 138 1.13 -2.40 3.13
C LEU A 138 1.53 -1.50 4.30
N ASN A 139 0.91 -0.32 4.42
CA ASN A 139 1.15 0.61 5.52
C ASN A 139 0.75 0.01 6.87
N LEU A 140 -0.40 -0.65 6.96
CA LEU A 140 -0.86 -1.32 8.18
C LEU A 140 0.09 -2.43 8.61
N MET A 141 0.52 -3.26 7.65
CA MET A 141 1.51 -4.31 7.92
C MET A 141 2.84 -3.73 8.40
N HIS A 142 3.36 -2.72 7.72
CA HIS A 142 4.65 -2.09 8.04
C HIS A 142 4.64 -1.32 9.37
N SER A 143 3.55 -0.63 9.70
CA SER A 143 3.47 0.26 10.87
C SER A 143 3.03 -0.43 12.15
N LEU A 144 2.22 -1.50 12.04
CA LEU A 144 1.62 -2.15 13.21
C LEU A 144 2.04 -3.62 13.34
N PHE A 145 1.74 -4.44 12.33
CA PHE A 145 1.87 -5.89 12.46
C PHE A 145 3.32 -6.38 12.44
N VAL A 146 4.18 -5.79 11.60
CA VAL A 146 5.60 -6.16 11.54
C VAL A 146 6.32 -5.82 12.86
N PRO A 147 6.24 -4.59 13.40
CA PRO A 147 6.82 -4.30 14.72
C PRO A 147 6.28 -5.21 15.82
N MET A 148 4.96 -5.45 15.84
CA MET A 148 4.32 -6.31 16.85
C MET A 148 4.83 -7.75 16.79
N ALA A 149 5.02 -8.31 15.60
CA ALA A 149 5.56 -9.65 15.42
C ALA A 149 7.03 -9.75 15.86
N ILE A 150 7.86 -8.77 15.49
CA ILE A 150 9.30 -8.76 15.80
C ILE A 150 9.55 -8.54 17.29
N GLN A 151 8.75 -7.69 17.94
CA GLN A 151 8.85 -7.40 19.38
C GLN A 151 8.17 -8.45 20.28
N ASN A 152 7.54 -9.47 19.70
CA ASN A 152 6.88 -10.51 20.47
C ASN A 152 7.90 -11.39 21.23
N GLU A 153 7.81 -11.42 22.56
CA GLU A 153 8.65 -12.24 23.44
C GLU A 153 7.94 -13.51 23.95
N THR A 154 6.66 -13.68 23.63
CA THR A 154 5.83 -14.81 24.10
C THR A 154 6.07 -16.09 23.30
N TRP A 155 6.60 -15.98 22.09
CA TRP A 155 6.82 -17.11 21.20
C TRP A 155 8.18 -17.76 21.43
N PRO A 156 8.29 -19.09 21.28
CA PRO A 156 9.59 -19.75 21.22
C PRO A 156 10.46 -19.17 20.09
N GLU A 157 11.75 -19.01 20.34
CA GLU A 157 12.70 -18.38 19.39
C GLU A 157 12.67 -19.01 18.00
N THR A 158 12.56 -20.34 17.90
CA THR A 158 12.48 -21.03 16.60
C THR A 158 11.23 -20.62 15.81
N VAL A 159 10.07 -20.61 16.47
CA VAL A 159 8.79 -20.21 15.85
C VAL A 159 8.82 -18.73 15.45
N LYS A 160 9.37 -17.88 16.31
CA LYS A 160 9.52 -16.45 16.05
C LYS A 160 10.44 -16.19 14.86
N SER A 161 11.57 -16.89 14.80
CA SER A 161 12.55 -16.79 13.72
C SER A 161 11.95 -17.21 12.38
N ASP A 162 11.28 -18.36 12.34
CA ASP A 162 10.63 -18.88 11.13
C ASP A 162 9.50 -17.96 10.65
N PHE A 163 8.64 -17.50 11.56
CA PHE A 163 7.55 -16.59 11.22
C PHE A 163 8.08 -15.25 10.71
N THR A 164 9.08 -14.68 11.38
CA THR A 164 9.71 -13.41 10.97
C THR A 164 10.32 -13.52 9.56
N ALA A 165 10.96 -14.65 9.25
CA ALA A 165 11.49 -14.90 7.91
C ALA A 165 10.38 -14.93 6.84
N GLN A 166 9.24 -15.59 7.11
CA GLN A 166 8.10 -15.60 6.19
C GLN A 166 7.43 -14.22 6.08
N LEU A 167 7.34 -13.50 7.20
CA LEU A 167 6.78 -12.15 7.23
C LEU A 167 7.60 -11.19 6.38
N HIS A 168 8.94 -11.21 6.47
CA HIS A 168 9.79 -10.37 5.61
C HIS A 168 9.67 -10.74 4.13
N LYS A 169 9.57 -12.02 3.78
CA LYS A 169 9.31 -12.44 2.39
C LYS A 169 7.97 -11.94 1.89
N PHE A 170 6.92 -12.06 2.72
CA PHE A 170 5.60 -11.54 2.41
C PHE A 170 5.62 -10.02 2.21
N MET A 171 6.28 -9.29 3.11
CA MET A 171 6.40 -7.83 3.01
C MET A 171 7.18 -7.39 1.78
N ALA A 172 8.22 -8.14 1.40
CA ALA A 172 8.97 -7.87 0.18
C ALA A 172 8.08 -8.00 -1.06
N ASN A 173 7.35 -9.11 -1.20
CA ASN A 173 6.42 -9.34 -2.30
C ASN A 173 5.26 -8.32 -2.31
N LEU A 174 4.73 -7.96 -1.13
CA LEU A 174 3.65 -6.97 -1.02
C LEU A 174 4.14 -5.57 -1.45
N THR A 175 5.36 -5.20 -1.05
CA THR A 175 5.99 -3.94 -1.45
C THR A 175 6.15 -3.91 -2.96
N GLU A 176 6.73 -4.96 -3.55
CA GLU A 176 6.90 -5.10 -5.00
C GLU A 176 5.56 -4.96 -5.74
N THR A 177 4.53 -5.71 -5.32
CA THR A 177 3.19 -5.66 -5.96
C THR A 177 2.55 -4.26 -5.89
N VAL A 178 2.68 -3.57 -4.75
CA VAL A 178 2.10 -2.22 -4.56
C VAL A 178 2.78 -1.20 -5.45
N TYR A 179 4.10 -1.26 -5.57
CA TYR A 179 4.86 -0.27 -6.32
C TYR A 179 4.97 -0.60 -7.81
N GLU A 180 4.90 -1.87 -8.20
CA GLU A 180 4.77 -2.31 -9.60
C GLU A 180 3.49 -1.74 -10.23
N ALA A 181 2.37 -1.76 -9.50
CA ALA A 181 1.12 -1.12 -9.93
C ALA A 181 1.26 0.40 -10.15
N LYS A 182 2.27 1.03 -9.52
CA LYS A 182 2.61 2.45 -9.64
C LYS A 182 3.78 2.71 -10.60
N ARG A 183 4.27 1.67 -11.30
CA ARG A 183 5.47 1.71 -12.16
C ARG A 183 6.70 2.27 -11.44
N LYS A 184 6.87 1.90 -10.17
CA LYS A 184 8.03 2.27 -9.36
C LYS A 184 8.65 1.02 -8.77
N THR A 185 9.96 1.03 -8.61
CA THR A 185 10.67 -0.04 -7.91
C THR A 185 11.07 0.47 -6.53
N ILE A 186 10.55 -0.18 -5.48
CA ILE A 186 10.86 0.15 -4.08
C ILE A 186 11.34 -1.11 -3.36
N LEU A 187 12.52 -1.01 -2.75
CA LEU A 187 13.14 -2.08 -2.01
C LEU A 187 12.56 -2.17 -0.59
N TYR A 188 12.02 -3.33 -0.24
CA TYR A 188 11.60 -3.59 1.13
C TYR A 188 12.80 -3.71 2.07
N ILE A 189 12.84 -2.88 3.12
CA ILE A 189 13.87 -2.93 4.16
C ILE A 189 13.29 -3.58 5.44
N PRO A 190 13.84 -4.72 5.90
CA PRO A 190 13.34 -5.40 7.09
C PRO A 190 13.60 -4.56 8.35
N GLN A 191 12.60 -4.51 9.24
CA GLN A 191 12.65 -3.76 10.51
C GLN A 191 13.35 -4.55 11.63
N GLU A 192 14.60 -4.95 11.38
CA GLU A 192 15.40 -5.72 12.35
C GLU A 192 16.18 -4.78 13.29
N ASN A 193 16.51 -5.27 14.50
CA ASN A 193 17.31 -4.50 15.45
C ASN A 193 18.81 -4.66 15.15
N LEU A 194 19.38 -3.70 14.42
CA LEU A 194 20.77 -3.74 13.94
C LEU A 194 21.71 -2.77 14.68
N ARG A 195 21.34 -2.29 15.87
CA ARG A 195 22.10 -1.27 16.63
C ARG A 195 23.55 -1.66 16.93
N ASP A 196 23.82 -2.96 17.12
CA ASP A 196 25.17 -3.50 17.24
C ASP A 196 25.43 -4.53 16.13
N PRO A 197 26.08 -4.13 15.02
CA PRO A 197 26.37 -5.00 13.90
C PRO A 197 27.21 -6.24 14.28
N LYS A 198 28.10 -6.12 15.26
CA LYS A 198 28.98 -7.24 15.68
C LYS A 198 28.20 -8.30 16.46
N ALA A 199 27.26 -7.86 17.31
CA ALA A 199 26.36 -8.77 18.02
C ALA A 199 25.36 -9.42 17.05
N ALA A 200 24.77 -8.64 16.14
CA ALA A 200 23.85 -9.12 15.12
C ALA A 200 24.51 -10.17 14.19
N ALA A 201 25.77 -9.96 13.79
CA ALA A 201 26.52 -10.89 12.94
C ALA A 201 26.74 -12.28 13.56
N LYS A 202 26.61 -12.42 14.89
CA LYS A 202 26.71 -13.72 15.57
C LYS A 202 25.39 -14.49 15.59
N GLN A 203 24.28 -13.84 15.27
CA GLN A 203 22.95 -14.45 15.23
C GLN A 203 22.71 -15.07 13.86
N LYS A 204 22.90 -16.39 13.75
CA LYS A 204 22.83 -17.11 12.48
C LYS A 204 21.51 -16.89 11.73
N ASP A 205 20.39 -16.95 12.44
CA ASP A 205 19.07 -16.79 11.83
C ASP A 205 18.85 -15.38 11.29
N LEU A 206 19.29 -14.36 12.02
CA LEU A 206 19.24 -12.97 11.56
C LEU A 206 20.10 -12.79 10.32
N VAL A 207 21.34 -13.30 10.32
CA VAL A 207 22.23 -13.25 9.16
C VAL A 207 21.56 -13.89 7.95
N GLN A 208 20.95 -15.08 8.08
CA GLN A 208 20.25 -15.75 6.98
C GLN A 208 19.07 -14.94 6.43
N ARG A 209 18.32 -14.24 7.31
CA ARG A 209 17.24 -13.34 6.87
C ARG A 209 17.80 -12.14 6.11
N LEU A 210 18.87 -11.51 6.60
CA LEU A 210 19.53 -10.40 5.91
C LEU A 210 20.15 -10.82 4.57
N GLU A 211 20.74 -12.02 4.49
CA GLU A 211 21.21 -12.61 3.24
C GLU A 211 20.06 -12.80 2.24
N SER A 212 18.92 -13.32 2.71
CA SER A 212 17.72 -13.45 1.87
C SER A 212 17.23 -12.10 1.35
N THR A 213 17.30 -11.05 2.18
CA THR A 213 16.96 -9.68 1.78
C THR A 213 17.88 -9.16 0.68
N ILE A 214 19.20 -9.24 0.83
CA ILE A 214 20.13 -8.73 -0.20
C ILE A 214 20.08 -9.54 -1.50
N ILE A 215 19.81 -10.85 -1.43
CA ILE A 215 19.58 -11.69 -2.61
C ILE A 215 18.33 -11.20 -3.35
N HIS A 216 17.26 -10.90 -2.62
CA HIS A 216 16.03 -10.42 -3.22
C HIS A 216 16.20 -9.02 -3.85
N TRP A 217 16.85 -8.08 -3.17
CA TRP A 217 17.20 -6.78 -3.75
C TRP A 217 18.06 -6.93 -5.01
N THR A 218 19.06 -7.81 -4.97
CA THR A 218 19.92 -8.07 -6.14
C THR A 218 19.12 -8.53 -7.34
N ARG A 219 18.11 -9.37 -7.13
CA ARG A 219 17.22 -9.83 -8.21
C ARG A 219 16.31 -8.73 -8.73
N GLN A 220 15.70 -7.94 -7.84
CA GLN A 220 14.81 -6.83 -8.22
C GLN A 220 15.55 -5.79 -9.06
N VAL A 221 16.71 -5.34 -8.60
CA VAL A 221 17.51 -4.31 -9.30
C VAL A 221 17.98 -4.83 -10.67
N ARG A 222 18.42 -6.09 -10.77
CA ARG A 222 18.74 -6.69 -12.07
C ARG A 222 17.54 -6.79 -13.01
N SER A 223 16.36 -7.07 -12.47
CA SER A 223 15.12 -7.09 -13.26
C SER A 223 14.82 -5.70 -13.83
N LEU A 224 14.97 -4.65 -13.04
CA LEU A 224 14.79 -3.27 -13.50
C LEU A 224 15.78 -2.90 -14.61
N LEU A 225 17.07 -3.20 -14.44
CA LEU A 225 18.08 -2.95 -15.48
C LEU A 225 17.74 -3.68 -16.77
N ASN A 226 17.42 -4.97 -16.69
CA ASN A 226 17.06 -5.77 -17.87
C ASN A 226 15.78 -5.26 -18.55
N GLN A 227 14.78 -4.79 -17.79
CA GLN A 227 13.55 -4.23 -18.35
C GLN A 227 13.86 -2.97 -19.16
N GLN A 228 14.70 -2.08 -18.63
CA GLN A 228 15.07 -0.84 -19.32
C GLN A 228 15.95 -1.10 -20.56
N ASP A 229 16.81 -2.12 -20.54
CA ASP A 229 17.63 -2.50 -21.70
C ASP A 229 16.83 -3.24 -22.79
N SER A 230 15.66 -3.79 -22.43
CA SER A 230 14.76 -4.49 -23.35
C SER A 230 13.72 -3.59 -24.03
N VAL A 231 13.71 -2.29 -23.73
CA VAL A 231 12.88 -1.31 -24.43
C VAL A 231 13.43 -1.16 -25.84
N ASP A 232 12.93 -2.01 -26.75
CA ASP A 232 13.19 -1.88 -28.19
C ASP A 232 12.72 -0.48 -28.60
N VAL A 233 13.68 0.40 -28.90
CA VAL A 233 13.42 1.69 -29.50
C VAL A 233 12.80 1.38 -30.85
N SER A 234 11.46 1.36 -30.90
CA SER A 234 10.70 1.19 -32.14
C SER A 234 11.34 2.05 -33.22
N GLU A 235 11.53 1.53 -34.43
CA GLU A 235 12.05 2.29 -35.58
C GLU A 235 11.23 3.57 -35.90
N GLN A 236 10.11 3.79 -35.19
CA GLN A 236 9.23 4.94 -35.26
C GLN A 236 9.42 5.96 -34.12
N ALA A 237 10.32 5.72 -33.16
CA ALA A 237 10.59 6.65 -32.05
C ALA A 237 11.46 7.82 -32.54
N GLY A 238 10.92 9.04 -32.43
CA GLY A 238 11.64 10.27 -32.76
C GLY A 238 12.53 10.77 -31.61
N PRO A 239 13.33 11.84 -31.84
CA PRO A 239 14.29 12.35 -30.86
C PRO A 239 13.65 12.78 -29.52
N LEU A 240 12.40 13.25 -29.52
CA LEU A 240 11.67 13.59 -28.29
C LEU A 240 11.33 12.35 -27.46
N ALA A 241 11.10 11.20 -28.09
CA ALA A 241 10.84 9.95 -27.37
C ALA A 241 12.12 9.43 -26.69
N GLU A 242 13.28 9.62 -27.33
CA GLU A 242 14.59 9.31 -26.74
C GLU A 242 14.87 10.19 -25.51
N ILE A 243 14.60 11.50 -25.59
CA ILE A 243 14.74 12.42 -24.44
C ILE A 243 13.87 11.96 -23.27
N GLU A 244 12.61 11.61 -23.53
CA GLU A 244 11.70 11.16 -22.49
C GLU A 244 12.12 9.81 -21.91
N PHE A 245 12.62 8.90 -22.74
CA PHE A 245 13.21 7.64 -22.28
C PHE A 245 14.37 7.87 -21.31
N TRP A 246 15.33 8.74 -21.63
CA TRP A 246 16.44 9.06 -20.72
C TRP A 246 15.97 9.80 -19.47
N ARG A 247 14.89 10.58 -19.57
CA ARG A 247 14.26 11.24 -18.42
C ARG A 247 13.69 10.22 -17.44
N GLU A 248 12.88 9.27 -17.92
CA GLU A 248 12.33 8.18 -17.12
C GLU A 248 13.45 7.30 -16.53
N ARG A 249 14.41 6.88 -17.36
CA ARG A 249 15.55 6.06 -16.92
C ARG A 249 16.37 6.76 -15.82
N SER A 250 16.64 8.06 -15.96
CA SER A 250 17.35 8.84 -14.95
C SER A 250 16.61 8.87 -13.61
N VAL A 251 15.28 9.09 -13.64
CA VAL A 251 14.45 9.08 -12.42
C VAL A 251 14.45 7.71 -11.74
N ASP A 252 14.29 6.63 -12.51
CA ASP A 252 14.27 5.27 -11.96
C ASP A 252 15.62 4.87 -11.34
N LEU A 253 16.72 5.08 -12.07
CA LEU A 253 18.05 4.67 -11.62
C LEU A 253 18.53 5.50 -10.42
N SER A 254 18.29 6.82 -10.42
CA SER A 254 18.58 7.68 -9.26
C SER A 254 17.74 7.27 -8.05
N GLY A 255 16.45 6.98 -8.25
CA GLY A 255 15.57 6.51 -7.18
C GLY A 255 16.01 5.19 -6.56
N ILE A 256 16.58 4.27 -7.34
CA ILE A 256 17.16 3.02 -6.81
C ILE A 256 18.52 3.25 -6.15
N ARG A 257 19.39 4.07 -6.75
CA ARG A 257 20.68 4.47 -6.16
C ARG A 257 20.46 5.03 -4.74
N ASP A 258 19.53 5.96 -4.60
CA ASP A 258 19.24 6.61 -3.31
C ASP A 258 18.72 5.61 -2.28
N GLN A 259 17.90 4.63 -2.70
CA GLN A 259 17.46 3.54 -1.82
C GLN A 259 18.60 2.62 -1.38
N LEU A 260 19.56 2.31 -2.26
CA LEU A 260 20.73 1.50 -1.93
C LEU A 260 21.71 2.24 -1.02
N ASP A 261 21.65 3.57 -0.99
CA ASP A 261 22.45 4.43 -0.12
C ASP A 261 21.75 4.78 1.21
N ASP A 262 20.52 4.31 1.43
CA ASP A 262 19.79 4.46 2.69
C ASP A 262 20.63 3.94 3.88
N ALA A 263 20.62 4.69 4.99
CA ALA A 263 21.39 4.34 6.19
C ALA A 263 21.04 2.94 6.72
N ARG A 264 19.78 2.52 6.62
CA ARG A 264 19.31 1.19 7.06
C ARG A 264 19.85 0.07 6.17
N VAL A 265 20.09 0.35 4.88
CA VAL A 265 20.78 -0.59 3.98
C VAL A 265 22.25 -0.70 4.39
N SER A 266 22.87 0.40 4.78
CA SER A 266 24.25 0.41 5.28
C SER A 266 24.41 -0.36 6.61
N ASP A 267 23.41 -0.32 7.48
CA ASP A 267 23.38 -1.15 8.70
C ASP A 267 23.36 -2.65 8.36
N ILE A 268 22.54 -3.06 7.38
CA ILE A 268 22.46 -4.44 6.91
C ILE A 268 23.79 -4.89 6.29
N VAL A 269 24.39 -4.05 5.45
CA VAL A 269 25.72 -4.29 4.86
C VAL A 269 26.77 -4.49 5.94
N SER A 270 26.78 -3.63 6.97
CA SER A 270 27.74 -3.72 8.08
C SER A 270 27.63 -5.05 8.83
N VAL A 271 26.41 -5.52 9.11
CA VAL A 271 26.16 -6.82 9.76
C VAL A 271 26.70 -7.96 8.91
N LEU A 272 26.38 -7.96 7.60
CA LEU A 272 26.80 -9.00 6.67
C LEU A 272 28.32 -9.02 6.42
N GLU A 273 28.97 -7.87 6.53
CA GLU A 273 30.43 -7.76 6.48
C GLU A 273 31.08 -8.42 7.70
N TYR A 274 30.61 -8.13 8.91
CA TYR A 274 31.07 -8.81 10.14
C TYR A 274 30.79 -10.31 10.10
N ALA A 275 29.67 -10.73 9.50
CA ALA A 275 29.30 -12.13 9.33
C ALA A 275 30.10 -12.83 8.20
N LYS A 276 30.87 -12.08 7.40
CA LYS A 276 31.60 -12.58 6.21
C LYS A 276 30.69 -13.28 5.22
N SER A 277 29.52 -12.71 4.94
CA SER A 277 28.55 -13.28 4.00
C SER A 277 29.11 -13.38 2.58
N SER A 278 28.94 -14.54 1.94
CA SER A 278 29.30 -14.75 0.53
C SER A 278 28.41 -13.99 -0.45
N TYR A 279 27.24 -13.53 -0.02
CA TYR A 279 26.29 -12.80 -0.86
C TYR A 279 26.58 -11.30 -0.92
N LEU A 280 27.39 -10.78 0.02
CA LEU A 280 27.68 -9.35 0.11
C LEU A 280 28.48 -8.84 -1.10
N GLY A 281 29.48 -9.59 -1.56
CA GLY A 281 30.32 -9.18 -2.71
C GLY A 281 29.51 -8.90 -3.97
N PRO A 282 28.69 -9.85 -4.47
CA PRO A 282 27.80 -9.62 -5.60
C PRO A 282 26.85 -8.43 -5.45
N PHE A 283 26.32 -8.21 -4.23
CA PHE A 283 25.45 -7.06 -3.94
C PHE A 283 26.21 -5.73 -4.03
N LEU A 284 27.42 -5.63 -3.47
CA LEU A 284 28.23 -4.42 -3.55
C LEU A 284 28.66 -4.11 -4.99
N SER A 285 29.00 -5.12 -5.79
CA SER A 285 29.27 -4.94 -7.23
C SER A 285 28.05 -4.39 -7.97
N LEU A 286 26.86 -4.89 -7.66
CA LEU A 286 25.61 -4.37 -8.23
C LEU A 286 25.32 -2.94 -7.78
N ARG A 287 25.50 -2.62 -6.49
CA ARG A 287 25.35 -1.24 -5.98
C ARG A 287 26.29 -0.28 -6.70
N ASN A 288 27.54 -0.67 -6.90
CA ASN A 288 28.50 0.14 -7.67
C ASN A 288 28.06 0.29 -9.12
N LEU A 289 27.60 -0.78 -9.78
CA LEU A 289 27.05 -0.68 -11.14
C LEU A 289 25.89 0.32 -11.21
N MET A 290 24.93 0.25 -10.28
CA MET A 290 23.80 1.17 -10.21
C MET A 290 24.23 2.63 -10.08
N HIS A 291 25.28 2.91 -9.30
CA HIS A 291 25.87 4.24 -9.20
C HIS A 291 26.38 4.74 -10.56
N HIS A 292 27.13 3.91 -11.29
CA HIS A 292 27.65 4.27 -12.61
C HIS A 292 26.52 4.49 -13.63
N GLU A 293 25.54 3.58 -13.67
CA GLU A 293 24.40 3.67 -14.59
C GLU A 293 23.54 4.90 -14.33
N ALA A 294 23.31 5.25 -13.06
CA ALA A 294 22.53 6.43 -12.70
C ALA A 294 23.23 7.72 -13.13
N VAL A 295 24.55 7.84 -12.92
CA VAL A 295 25.35 8.99 -13.38
C VAL A 295 25.35 9.06 -14.90
N ALA A 296 25.56 7.94 -15.59
CA ALA A 296 25.54 7.89 -17.05
C ALA A 296 24.18 8.34 -17.62
N ALA A 297 23.07 7.91 -17.00
CA ALA A 297 21.73 8.32 -17.42
C ALA A 297 21.46 9.81 -17.18
N GLU A 298 21.92 10.37 -16.06
CA GLU A 298 21.84 11.82 -15.77
C GLU A 298 22.65 12.64 -16.78
N ASP A 299 23.87 12.21 -17.10
CA ASP A 299 24.72 12.88 -18.08
C ASP A 299 24.14 12.80 -19.50
N ASN A 300 23.67 11.61 -19.92
CA ASN A 300 23.03 11.44 -21.22
C ASN A 300 21.80 12.33 -21.36
N LEU A 301 20.93 12.36 -20.35
CA LEU A 301 19.77 13.25 -20.33
C LEU A 301 20.22 14.71 -20.46
N LYS A 302 21.22 15.14 -19.67
CA LYS A 302 21.74 16.51 -19.71
C LYS A 302 22.23 16.91 -21.11
N PHE A 303 22.92 16.02 -21.82
CA PHE A 303 23.35 16.31 -23.19
C PHE A 303 22.18 16.33 -24.17
N LEU A 304 21.22 15.41 -24.05
CA LEU A 304 20.05 15.36 -24.94
C LEU A 304 19.10 16.55 -24.77
N LEU A 305 19.04 17.16 -23.59
CA LEU A 305 18.17 18.31 -23.33
C LEU A 305 18.47 19.52 -24.23
N CYS A 306 19.68 19.66 -24.80
CA CYS A 306 19.95 20.74 -25.75
C CYS A 306 19.15 20.59 -27.06
N LEU A 307 18.75 19.36 -27.41
CA LEU A 307 17.97 19.05 -28.61
C LEU A 307 16.45 19.14 -28.38
N GLU A 308 16.01 19.29 -27.13
CA GLU A 308 14.58 19.22 -26.78
C GLU A 308 13.76 20.31 -27.48
N GLU A 309 14.11 21.57 -27.27
CA GLU A 309 13.42 22.71 -27.88
C GLU A 309 13.50 22.68 -29.43
N PRO A 310 14.69 22.50 -30.06
CA PRO A 310 14.78 22.36 -31.51
C PRO A 310 13.95 21.22 -32.10
N CYS A 311 13.88 20.06 -31.41
CA CYS A 311 13.07 18.93 -31.86
C CYS A 311 11.56 19.18 -31.68
N GLN A 312 11.16 19.94 -30.64
CA GLN A 312 9.77 20.35 -30.46
C GLN A 312 9.32 21.32 -31.56
N ASP A 313 10.17 22.27 -31.94
CA ASP A 313 9.90 23.19 -33.03
C ASP A 313 9.77 22.45 -34.36
N LEU A 314 10.67 21.51 -34.63
CA LEU A 314 10.60 20.64 -35.81
C LEU A 314 9.29 19.84 -35.86
N ALA A 315 8.88 19.25 -34.73
CA ALA A 315 7.66 18.44 -34.64
C ALA A 315 6.37 19.26 -34.86
N ARG A 316 6.39 20.57 -34.57
CA ARG A 316 5.24 21.48 -34.74
C ARG A 316 5.22 22.20 -36.10
N SER A 317 6.29 22.10 -36.88
CA SER A 317 6.47 22.88 -38.09
C SER A 317 5.91 22.24 -39.35
N HIS A 318 5.58 23.06 -40.34
CA HIS A 318 5.21 22.56 -41.67
C HIS A 318 6.44 22.08 -42.44
N PRO A 319 6.30 21.10 -43.36
CA PRO A 319 7.41 20.56 -44.13
C PRO A 319 8.28 21.59 -44.86
N GLU A 320 7.69 22.73 -45.26
CA GLU A 320 8.37 23.82 -45.96
C GLU A 320 9.38 24.58 -45.08
N ASP A 321 9.18 24.56 -43.76
CA ASP A 321 10.04 25.26 -42.80
C ASP A 321 11.16 24.36 -42.25
N ILE A 322 11.07 23.04 -42.43
CA ILE A 322 12.07 22.07 -41.97
C ILE A 322 13.50 22.46 -42.37
N PRO A 323 13.81 22.83 -43.65
CA PRO A 323 15.18 23.15 -44.03
C PRO A 323 15.80 24.32 -43.25
N LYS A 324 14.97 25.25 -42.74
CA LYS A 324 15.42 26.39 -41.93
C LYS A 324 15.69 26.00 -40.47
N LEU A 325 15.08 24.93 -39.99
CA LEU A 325 15.19 24.43 -38.60
C LEU A 325 16.31 23.42 -38.41
N LEU A 326 16.83 22.82 -39.50
CA LEU A 326 17.93 21.86 -39.43
C LEU A 326 19.28 22.45 -38.97
N PRO A 327 19.73 23.65 -39.41
CA PRO A 327 21.05 24.15 -39.03
C PRO A 327 21.23 24.32 -37.50
N PRO A 328 20.28 24.91 -36.74
CA PRO A 328 20.38 24.98 -35.28
C PRO A 328 20.47 23.61 -34.59
N ILE A 329 19.76 22.59 -35.10
CA ILE A 329 19.84 21.22 -34.58
C ILE A 329 21.23 20.63 -34.80
N LEU A 330 21.80 20.82 -35.99
CA LEU A 330 23.14 20.33 -36.34
C LEU A 330 24.26 21.02 -35.56
N GLU A 331 24.05 22.25 -35.09
CA GLU A 331 25.01 22.96 -34.23
C GLU A 331 25.04 22.42 -32.79
N CYS A 332 23.99 21.72 -32.35
CA CYS A 332 23.91 21.10 -31.03
C CYS A 332 24.52 19.69 -30.95
N ILE A 333 24.79 19.05 -32.09
CA ILE A 333 25.31 17.67 -32.22
C ILE A 333 26.84 17.71 -32.44
#